data_AF-A0A1I5XSC0-F1
#
_entry.id   AF-A0A1I5XSC0-F1
#
_cell.length_a   1.000
_cell.length_b   1.000
_cell.length_c   1.000
_cell.angle_alpha   90.00
_cell.angle_beta   90.00
_cell.angle_gamma   90.00
#
_symmetry.space_group_name_H-M   'P 1'
#
loop_
_entity.id
_entity.type
_entity.pdbx_description
1 polymer ?
#
loop_
_entity_poly.entity_id
_entity_poly.type
_entity_poly.pdbx_seq_one_letter_code
_entity_poly.pdbx_strand_id
1 'polypeptide(L)'
;MKCKLSIQEKLKDLRIEKGLFLQELSEQTGISRASLGNYETDDYKEISHKAIITLADFYGVTSDYLLGLTENREQHLFPIDEIGLDDETIDLLKSGKLNVRLICEMIKHPDFINFLSDMEIYVDNLAGMQFRNINKMIEQTRVRLQNKGISDEDHYMKTLEAATISEDNYFNNLLGNDVVKIAKDIRDAHSKNPETGDTTTPVDDILDSCLPCKQVDNVPHTKCKR
;
A
#
# COMPACT_ATOMS: atom_id res chain seq x y z
N MET A 1 2.81 4.18 11.68
CA MET A 1 2.80 2.78 11.21
C MET A 1 3.54 1.94 12.23
N LYS A 2 2.83 1.18 13.08
CA LYS A 2 3.48 0.24 14.00
C LYS A 2 4.25 -0.82 13.21
N CYS A 3 5.53 -1.03 13.50
CA CYS A 3 6.35 -2.02 12.79
C CYS A 3 6.11 -3.48 13.20
N LYS A 4 5.36 -3.74 14.28
CA LYS A 4 5.06 -5.09 14.81
C LYS A 4 3.68 -5.12 15.45
N LEU A 5 2.96 -6.24 15.31
CA LEU A 5 1.74 -6.46 16.08
C LEU A 5 2.11 -6.65 17.55
N SER A 6 1.36 -6.03 18.44
CA SER A 6 1.51 -6.30 19.87
C SER A 6 1.05 -7.73 20.20
N ILE A 7 1.48 -8.24 21.36
CA ILE A 7 1.05 -9.54 21.86
C ILE A 7 -0.48 -9.61 21.93
N GLN A 8 -1.11 -8.51 22.35
CA GLN A 8 -2.55 -8.34 22.48
C GLN A 8 -3.24 -8.41 21.12
N GLU A 9 -2.71 -7.70 20.12
CA GLU A 9 -3.22 -7.69 18.75
C GLU A 9 -3.14 -9.12 18.16
N LYS A 10 -2.00 -9.81 18.32
CA LYS A 10 -1.83 -11.20 17.84
C LYS A 10 -2.81 -12.18 18.49
N LEU A 11 -3.01 -12.11 19.80
CA LEU A 11 -3.94 -12.99 20.52
C LEU A 11 -5.38 -12.78 20.06
N LYS A 12 -5.77 -11.51 19.89
CA LYS A 12 -7.10 -11.14 19.41
C LYS A 12 -7.32 -11.61 17.97
N ASP A 13 -6.34 -11.41 17.09
CA ASP A 13 -6.42 -11.81 15.68
C ASP A 13 -6.56 -13.34 15.55
N LEU A 14 -5.76 -14.11 16.28
CA LEU A 14 -5.85 -15.58 16.29
C LEU A 14 -7.22 -16.09 16.76
N ARG A 15 -7.82 -15.43 17.75
CA ARG A 15 -9.18 -15.79 18.22
C ARG A 15 -10.23 -15.49 17.16
N ILE A 16 -10.16 -14.32 16.53
CA ILE A 16 -11.11 -13.89 15.48
C ILE A 16 -10.99 -14.78 14.25
N GLU A 17 -9.78 -15.17 13.85
CA GLU A 17 -9.53 -16.07 12.72
C GLU A 17 -10.18 -17.45 12.91
N LYS A 18 -10.16 -17.97 14.15
CA LYS A 18 -10.90 -19.21 14.50
C LYS A 18 -12.40 -19.01 14.72
N GLY A 19 -12.90 -17.77 14.63
CA GLY A 19 -14.32 -17.45 14.83
C GLY A 19 -14.83 -17.64 16.26
N LEU A 20 -13.94 -17.60 17.26
CA LEU A 20 -14.26 -17.94 18.64
C LEU A 20 -14.64 -16.72 19.49
N PHE A 21 -15.63 -16.90 20.37
CA PHE A 21 -15.88 -15.98 21.47
C PHE A 21 -14.92 -16.26 22.64
N LEU A 22 -14.66 -15.25 23.49
CA LEU A 22 -13.82 -15.41 24.69
C LEU A 22 -14.33 -16.52 25.63
N GLN A 23 -15.64 -16.77 25.63
CA GLN A 23 -16.26 -17.84 26.42
C GLN A 23 -15.85 -19.22 25.91
N GLU A 24 -15.91 -19.44 24.59
CA GLU A 24 -15.57 -20.71 23.96
C GLU A 24 -14.06 -20.98 24.06
N LEU A 25 -13.24 -19.94 23.90
CA LEU A 25 -11.80 -20.04 24.10
C LEU A 25 -11.48 -20.41 25.57
N SER A 26 -12.23 -19.86 26.52
CA SER A 26 -12.09 -20.19 27.95
C SER A 26 -12.38 -21.66 28.22
N GLU A 27 -13.45 -22.19 27.63
CA GLU A 27 -13.86 -23.59 27.78
C GLU A 27 -12.85 -24.57 27.16
N GLN A 28 -12.23 -24.21 26.04
CA GLN A 28 -11.26 -25.07 25.34
C GLN A 28 -9.85 -25.00 25.93
N THR A 29 -9.44 -23.84 26.45
CA THR A 29 -8.08 -23.63 26.99
C THR A 29 -8.00 -23.80 28.51
N GLY A 30 -9.13 -23.76 29.22
CA GLY A 30 -9.18 -23.74 30.68
C GLY A 30 -8.71 -22.41 31.29
N ILE A 31 -8.39 -21.41 30.48
CA ILE A 31 -8.01 -20.07 30.93
C ILE A 31 -9.30 -19.28 31.19
N SER A 32 -9.41 -18.56 32.31
CA SER A 32 -10.63 -17.82 32.61
C SER A 32 -10.95 -16.77 31.55
N ARG A 33 -12.23 -16.59 31.21
CA ARG A 33 -12.70 -15.53 30.30
C ARG A 33 -12.16 -14.15 30.67
N ALA A 34 -12.08 -13.84 31.97
CA ALA A 34 -11.55 -12.57 32.44
C ALA A 34 -10.05 -12.43 32.14
N SER A 35 -9.27 -13.50 32.33
CA SER A 35 -7.85 -13.53 31.96
C SER A 35 -7.66 -13.35 30.46
N LEU A 36 -8.42 -14.07 29.62
CA LEU A 36 -8.35 -13.94 28.16
C LEU A 36 -8.72 -12.53 27.70
N GLY A 37 -9.80 -11.95 28.25
CA GLY A 37 -10.17 -10.56 27.97
C GLY A 37 -9.07 -9.57 28.34
N ASN A 38 -8.39 -9.79 29.47
CA ASN A 38 -7.25 -8.97 29.89
C ASN A 38 -6.02 -9.15 28.97
N TYR A 39 -5.80 -10.33 28.42
CA TYR A 39 -4.68 -10.60 27.51
C TYR A 39 -4.84 -9.94 26.14
N GLU A 40 -6.08 -9.69 25.71
CA GLU A 40 -6.40 -9.02 24.45
C GLU A 40 -6.55 -7.49 24.57
N THR A 41 -6.47 -6.94 25.78
CA THR A 41 -6.52 -5.49 26.03
C THR A 41 -5.12 -4.89 26.14
N ASP A 42 -4.94 -3.64 25.69
CA ASP A 42 -3.66 -2.91 25.58
C ASP A 42 -3.04 -2.48 26.93
N ASP A 43 -3.29 -3.24 28.00
CA ASP A 43 -3.07 -2.86 29.39
C ASP A 43 -1.77 -3.45 29.98
N TYR A 44 -0.88 -3.98 29.13
CA TYR A 44 0.42 -4.60 29.49
C TYR A 44 0.38 -5.58 30.69
N LYS A 45 -0.74 -6.29 30.87
CA LYS A 45 -0.88 -7.26 31.96
C LYS A 45 -0.02 -8.49 31.71
N GLU A 46 0.61 -8.98 32.77
CA GLU A 46 1.45 -10.17 32.72
C GLU A 46 0.65 -11.41 32.28
N ILE A 47 1.13 -12.05 31.23
CA ILE A 47 0.61 -13.34 30.78
C ILE A 47 1.50 -14.42 31.40
N SER A 48 0.89 -15.36 32.12
CA SER A 48 1.66 -16.46 32.71
C SER A 48 2.28 -17.35 31.63
N HIS A 49 3.48 -17.88 31.87
CA HIS A 49 4.12 -18.82 30.95
C HIS A 49 3.23 -20.03 30.62
N LYS A 50 2.44 -20.53 31.59
CA LYS A 50 1.47 -21.60 31.36
C LYS A 50 0.41 -21.20 30.34
N ALA A 51 -0.15 -20.01 30.46
CA ALA A 51 -1.14 -19.50 29.52
C ALA A 51 -0.54 -19.35 28.11
N ILE A 52 0.69 -18.86 27.99
CA ILE A 52 1.38 -18.76 26.68
C ILE A 52 1.54 -20.14 26.05
N ILE A 53 2.01 -21.15 26.79
CA ILE A 53 2.18 -22.51 26.28
C ILE A 53 0.83 -23.08 25.83
N THR A 54 -0.20 -22.98 26.68
CA THR A 54 -1.54 -23.48 26.35
C THR A 54 -2.13 -22.78 25.12
N LEU A 55 -1.96 -21.47 24.98
CA LEU A 55 -2.44 -20.72 23.82
C LEU A 55 -1.63 -21.05 22.56
N ALA A 56 -0.31 -21.21 22.69
CA ALA A 56 0.57 -21.61 21.58
C ALA A 56 0.15 -22.99 21.03
N ASP A 57 -0.03 -23.97 21.91
CA ASP A 57 -0.49 -25.31 21.57
C ASP A 57 -1.91 -25.28 20.94
N PHE A 58 -2.82 -24.48 21.51
CA PHE A 58 -4.19 -24.35 21.01
C PHE A 58 -4.28 -23.73 19.60
N TYR A 59 -3.46 -22.70 19.35
CA TYR A 59 -3.43 -22.02 18.05
C TYR A 59 -2.48 -22.68 17.04
N GLY A 60 -1.63 -23.62 17.47
CA GLY A 60 -0.64 -24.25 16.61
C GLY A 60 0.47 -23.29 16.16
N VAL A 61 0.83 -22.32 17.00
CA VAL A 61 1.86 -21.31 16.72
C VAL A 61 3.00 -21.42 17.72
N THR A 62 4.16 -20.88 17.39
CA THR A 62 5.28 -20.82 18.34
C THR A 62 5.01 -19.82 19.49
N SER A 63 5.56 -20.10 20.67
CA SER A 63 5.58 -19.13 21.78
C SER A 63 6.26 -17.81 21.38
N ASP A 64 7.27 -17.87 20.51
CA ASP A 64 7.98 -16.70 19.99
C ASP A 64 7.05 -15.79 19.17
N TYR A 65 6.14 -16.38 18.40
CA TYR A 65 5.12 -15.62 17.66
C TYR A 65 4.18 -14.89 18.61
N LEU A 66 3.62 -15.61 19.60
CA LEU A 66 2.72 -15.03 20.60
C LEU A 66 3.40 -13.91 21.40
N LEU A 67 4.67 -14.09 21.75
CA LEU A 67 5.46 -13.12 22.52
C LEU A 67 5.93 -11.91 21.69
N GLY A 68 5.62 -11.83 20.40
CA GLY A 68 6.06 -10.71 19.57
C GLY A 68 7.54 -10.75 19.19
N LEU A 69 8.22 -11.88 19.42
CA LEU A 69 9.63 -12.07 19.05
C LEU A 69 9.78 -12.31 17.55
N THR A 70 8.78 -12.92 16.92
CA THR A 70 8.69 -13.15 15.48
C THR A 70 7.31 -12.80 14.93
N GLU A 71 7.25 -12.32 13.69
CA GLU A 71 5.99 -12.15 12.94
C GLU A 71 5.61 -13.42 12.16
N ASN A 72 6.50 -14.42 12.11
CA ASN A 72 6.25 -15.69 11.45
C ASN A 72 5.59 -16.68 12.43
N ARG A 73 4.43 -17.23 12.04
CA ARG A 73 3.72 -18.26 12.83
C ARG A 73 4.51 -19.57 12.87
N GLU A 74 5.12 -19.91 11.74
CA GLU A 74 5.94 -21.10 11.54
C GLU A 74 7.42 -20.71 11.44
N GLN A 75 8.30 -21.64 11.81
CA GLN A 75 9.74 -21.52 11.55
C GLN A 75 10.02 -22.05 10.15
N HIS A 76 10.45 -21.18 9.25
CA HIS A 76 10.88 -21.57 7.92
C HIS A 76 12.38 -21.83 7.92
N LEU A 77 12.77 -23.09 7.70
CA LEU A 77 14.17 -23.50 7.58
C LEU A 77 14.43 -23.87 6.11
N PHE A 78 14.81 -22.87 5.31
CA PHE A 78 15.27 -23.06 3.94
C PHE A 78 16.55 -22.24 3.68
N PRO A 79 17.45 -22.70 2.79
CA PRO A 79 18.58 -21.90 2.34
C PRO A 79 18.11 -20.58 1.71
N ILE A 80 18.74 -19.47 2.10
CA ILE A 80 18.35 -18.13 1.61
C ILE A 80 18.54 -17.99 0.08
N ASP A 81 19.45 -18.77 -0.50
CA ASP A 81 19.65 -18.85 -1.94
C ASP A 81 18.38 -19.32 -2.69
N GLU A 82 17.51 -20.12 -2.06
CA GLU A 82 16.26 -20.60 -2.69
C GLU A 82 15.25 -19.48 -2.95
N ILE A 83 15.34 -18.35 -2.22
CA ILE A 83 14.50 -17.17 -2.45
C ILE A 83 15.20 -16.10 -3.30
N GLY A 84 16.40 -16.38 -3.81
CA GLY A 84 17.15 -15.49 -4.72
C GLY A 84 17.69 -14.22 -4.06
N LEU A 85 17.87 -14.20 -2.74
CA LEU A 85 18.46 -13.06 -2.03
C LEU A 85 19.96 -13.27 -1.84
N ASP A 86 20.77 -12.30 -2.29
CA ASP A 86 22.21 -12.26 -2.03
C ASP A 86 22.54 -11.69 -0.63
N ASP A 87 23.78 -11.88 -0.20
CA ASP A 87 24.27 -11.45 1.12
C ASP A 87 24.11 -9.92 1.33
N GLU A 88 24.33 -9.12 0.29
CA GLU A 88 24.19 -7.65 0.35
C GLU A 88 22.72 -7.25 0.60
N THR A 89 21.78 -7.93 -0.07
CA THR A 89 20.35 -7.71 0.09
C THR A 89 19.89 -8.11 1.49
N ILE A 90 20.39 -9.22 2.03
CA ILE A 90 20.09 -9.66 3.40
C ILE A 90 20.56 -8.61 4.42
N ASP A 91 21.79 -8.10 4.26
CA ASP A 91 22.35 -7.08 5.14
C ASP A 91 21.55 -5.77 5.05
N LEU A 92 21.12 -5.38 3.84
CA LEU A 92 20.29 -4.21 3.64
C LEU A 92 18.92 -4.35 4.34
N LEU A 93 18.26 -5.50 4.20
CA LEU A 93 16.99 -5.79 4.87
C LEU A 93 17.13 -5.80 6.40
N LYS A 94 18.26 -6.27 6.93
CA LYS A 94 18.57 -6.28 8.37
C LYS A 94 19.03 -4.92 8.92
N SER A 95 19.50 -4.02 8.06
CA SER A 95 20.11 -2.74 8.47
C SER A 95 19.15 -1.79 9.18
N GLY A 96 17.84 -2.02 9.12
CA GLY A 96 16.81 -1.14 9.67
C GLY A 96 16.62 0.19 8.90
N LYS A 97 17.35 0.39 7.79
CA LYS A 97 17.23 1.58 6.94
C LYS A 97 16.00 1.55 6.04
N LEU A 98 15.49 0.35 5.74
CA LEU A 98 14.32 0.14 4.89
C LEU A 98 13.08 -0.07 5.74
N ASN A 99 11.94 0.45 5.27
CA ASN A 99 10.64 0.05 5.79
C ASN A 99 10.24 -1.30 5.19
N VAL A 100 10.79 -2.38 5.74
CA VAL A 100 10.55 -3.76 5.27
C VAL A 100 9.06 -4.12 5.30
N ARG A 101 8.29 -3.58 6.27
CA ARG A 101 6.84 -3.79 6.33
C ARG A 101 6.14 -3.24 5.09
N LEU A 102 6.47 -2.01 4.67
CA LEU A 102 5.91 -1.42 3.47
C LEU A 102 6.27 -2.25 2.23
N ILE A 103 7.52 -2.72 2.14
CA ILE A 103 7.96 -3.60 1.04
C ILE A 103 7.12 -4.89 1.03
N CYS A 104 6.90 -5.53 2.17
CA CYS A 104 6.04 -6.71 2.26
C CYS A 104 4.58 -6.41 1.87
N GLU A 105 4.04 -5.24 2.26
CA GLU A 105 2.69 -4.82 1.87
C GLU A 105 2.58 -4.58 0.36
N MET A 106 3.60 -3.99 -0.26
CA MET A 106 3.70 -3.84 -1.71
C MET A 106 3.76 -5.20 -2.40
N ILE A 107 4.65 -6.10 -1.97
CA ILE A 107 4.81 -7.44 -2.57
C ILE A 107 3.51 -8.26 -2.52
N LYS A 108 2.72 -8.10 -1.45
CA LYS A 108 1.42 -8.80 -1.28
C LYS A 108 0.29 -8.17 -2.08
N HIS A 109 0.50 -7.01 -2.70
CA HIS A 109 -0.56 -6.33 -3.46
C HIS A 109 -0.87 -7.09 -4.77
N PRO A 110 -2.16 -7.30 -5.13
CA PRO A 110 -2.52 -8.04 -6.34
C PRO A 110 -1.90 -7.50 -7.64
N ASP A 111 -1.80 -6.17 -7.74
CA ASP A 111 -1.21 -5.50 -8.92
C ASP A 111 0.33 -5.46 -8.92
N PHE A 112 1.00 -5.91 -7.85
CA PHE A 112 2.47 -5.85 -7.78
C PHE A 112 3.15 -6.71 -8.85
N ILE A 113 2.53 -7.83 -9.22
CA ILE A 113 3.05 -8.70 -10.29
C ILE A 113 3.04 -7.98 -11.64
N ASN A 114 1.98 -7.19 -11.92
CA ASN A 114 1.89 -6.39 -13.14
C ASN A 114 2.94 -5.29 -13.13
N PHE A 115 3.06 -4.56 -12.02
CA PHE A 115 4.10 -3.55 -11.82
C PHE A 115 5.50 -4.10 -12.05
N LEU A 116 5.80 -5.28 -11.48
CA LEU A 116 7.10 -5.92 -11.65
C LEU A 116 7.36 -6.31 -13.11
N SER A 117 6.34 -6.84 -13.79
CA SER A 117 6.42 -7.17 -15.22
C SER A 117 6.68 -5.91 -16.07
N ASP A 118 6.00 -4.81 -15.78
CA ASP A 118 6.21 -3.53 -16.48
C ASP A 118 7.59 -2.92 -16.18
N MET A 119 8.10 -3.11 -14.97
CA MET A 119 9.46 -2.75 -14.60
C MET A 119 10.49 -3.57 -15.36
N GLU A 120 10.27 -4.88 -15.51
CA GLU A 120 11.12 -5.75 -16.34
C GLU A 120 11.13 -5.28 -17.80
N ILE A 121 9.97 -4.95 -18.38
CA ILE A 121 9.88 -4.41 -19.75
C ILE A 121 10.71 -3.12 -19.90
N TYR A 122 10.68 -2.24 -18.89
CA TYR A 122 11.48 -1.02 -18.88
C TYR A 122 12.98 -1.32 -18.80
N VAL A 123 13.39 -2.18 -17.86
CA VAL A 123 14.80 -2.53 -17.60
C VAL A 123 15.41 -3.26 -18.80
N ASP A 124 14.69 -4.20 -19.40
CA ASP A 124 15.13 -4.94 -20.59
C ASP A 124 15.27 -4.03 -21.82
N ASN A 125 14.59 -2.88 -21.83
CA ASN A 125 14.68 -1.83 -22.86
C ASN A 125 14.39 -2.33 -24.30
N LEU A 126 13.68 -3.46 -24.42
CA LEU A 126 13.26 -4.00 -25.72
C LEU A 126 12.18 -3.12 -26.34
N ALA A 127 11.20 -2.66 -25.55
CA ALA A 127 10.16 -1.74 -26.01
C ALA A 127 10.74 -0.37 -26.41
N GLY A 128 11.68 0.17 -25.62
CA GLY A 128 12.39 1.41 -25.95
C GLY A 128 13.16 1.31 -27.27
N MET A 129 13.84 0.18 -27.52
CA MET A 129 14.46 -0.09 -28.82
C MET A 129 13.45 -0.01 -29.98
N GLN A 130 12.27 -0.59 -29.83
CA GLN A 130 11.23 -0.54 -30.87
C GLN A 130 10.70 0.88 -31.09
N PHE A 131 10.52 1.66 -30.02
CA PHE A 131 10.11 3.06 -30.13
C PHE A 131 11.13 3.88 -30.93
N ARG A 132 12.44 3.69 -30.68
CA ARG A 132 13.50 4.35 -31.49
C ARG A 132 13.45 3.95 -32.96
N ASN A 133 13.23 2.67 -33.25
CA ASN A 133 13.13 2.19 -34.64
C ASN A 133 11.95 2.85 -35.37
N ILE A 134 10.79 2.91 -34.72
CA ILE A 134 9.58 3.55 -35.26
C ILE A 134 9.80 5.05 -35.45
N ASN A 135 10.29 5.75 -34.42
CA ASN A 135 10.59 7.18 -34.50
C ASN A 135 11.58 7.48 -35.63
N LYS A 136 12.60 6.65 -35.81
CA LYS A 136 13.56 6.79 -36.91
C LYS A 136 12.90 6.61 -38.28
N MET A 137 11.94 5.70 -38.41
CA MET A 137 11.18 5.50 -39.66
C MET A 137 10.24 6.68 -39.96
N ILE A 138 9.61 7.24 -38.93
CA ILE A 138 8.79 8.46 -39.02
C ILE A 138 9.67 9.62 -39.50
N GLU A 139 10.81 9.84 -38.86
CA GLU A 139 11.75 10.91 -39.24
C GLU A 139 12.29 10.73 -40.66
N GLN A 140 12.64 9.50 -41.06
CA GLN A 140 13.02 9.24 -42.45
C GLN A 140 11.90 9.55 -43.46
N THR A 141 10.65 9.30 -43.08
CA THR A 141 9.50 9.63 -43.92
C THR A 141 9.32 11.14 -44.04
N ARG A 142 9.44 11.88 -42.93
CA ARG A 142 9.42 13.35 -42.92
C ARG A 142 10.49 13.94 -43.83
N VAL A 143 11.74 13.50 -43.69
CA VAL A 143 12.86 13.94 -44.54
C VAL A 143 12.59 13.67 -46.03
N ARG A 144 12.01 12.51 -46.37
CA ARG A 144 11.65 12.20 -47.77
C ARG A 144 10.57 13.14 -48.33
N LEU A 145 9.65 13.62 -47.50
CA LEU A 145 8.58 14.54 -47.90
C LEU A 145 9.11 15.97 -48.03
N GLN A 146 9.97 16.40 -47.11
CA GLN A 146 10.68 17.67 -47.21
C GLN A 146 11.51 17.76 -48.49
N ASN A 147 12.23 16.68 -48.86
CA ASN A 147 12.98 16.60 -50.11
C ASN A 147 12.09 16.67 -51.37
N LYS A 148 10.79 16.38 -51.23
CA LYS A 148 9.78 16.56 -52.30
C LYS A 148 9.13 17.96 -52.29
N GLY A 149 9.57 18.85 -51.40
CA GLY A 149 9.08 20.23 -51.30
C GLY A 149 7.85 20.42 -50.40
N ILE A 150 7.49 19.44 -49.58
CA ILE A 150 6.38 19.59 -48.61
C ILE A 150 6.90 20.36 -47.38
N SER A 151 6.17 21.42 -46.98
CA SER A 151 6.50 22.26 -45.83
C SER A 151 6.23 21.54 -44.50
N ASP A 152 7.01 21.86 -43.46
CA ASP A 152 6.78 21.37 -42.09
C ASP A 152 5.45 21.86 -41.49
N GLU A 153 4.90 22.95 -42.01
CA GLU A 153 3.60 23.47 -41.58
C GLU A 153 2.42 22.63 -42.09
N ASP A 154 2.65 21.77 -43.09
CA ASP A 154 1.65 20.88 -43.68
C ASP A 154 1.04 19.97 -42.61
N HIS A 155 -0.28 19.75 -42.73
CA HIS A 155 -1.00 18.96 -41.75
C HIS A 155 -0.44 17.54 -41.61
N TYR A 156 -0.05 16.90 -42.73
CA TYR A 156 0.50 15.55 -42.71
C TYR A 156 1.87 15.50 -42.03
N MET A 157 2.71 16.53 -42.21
CA MET A 157 3.99 16.65 -41.52
C MET A 157 3.80 16.75 -40.00
N LYS A 158 2.83 17.55 -39.54
CA LYS A 158 2.46 17.63 -38.11
C LYS A 158 1.90 16.32 -37.56
N THR A 159 1.15 15.57 -38.37
CA THR A 159 0.65 14.24 -37.97
C THR A 159 1.80 13.27 -37.74
N LEU A 160 2.81 13.25 -38.61
CA LEU A 160 3.99 12.41 -38.43
C LEU A 160 4.77 12.76 -37.16
N GLU A 161 4.94 14.06 -36.89
CA GLU A 161 5.59 14.52 -35.65
C GLU A 161 4.83 14.07 -34.41
N ALA A 162 3.51 14.24 -34.40
CA ALA A 162 2.65 13.82 -33.28
C ALA A 162 2.59 12.29 -33.10
N ALA A 163 2.93 11.51 -34.14
CA ALA A 163 2.99 10.05 -34.06
C ALA A 163 4.29 9.52 -33.41
N THR A 164 5.27 10.40 -33.13
CA THR A 164 6.49 9.99 -32.43
C THR A 164 6.19 9.60 -30.98
N ILE A 165 6.84 8.55 -30.51
CA ILE A 165 6.66 8.01 -29.16
C ILE A 165 7.79 8.53 -28.28
N SER A 166 7.45 9.27 -27.22
CA SER A 166 8.41 9.61 -26.17
C SER A 166 8.55 8.42 -25.21
N GLU A 167 9.75 7.84 -25.15
CA GLU A 167 10.07 6.72 -24.27
C GLU A 167 9.81 7.09 -22.80
N ASP A 168 10.34 8.24 -22.37
CA ASP A 168 10.18 8.74 -21.00
C ASP A 168 8.70 8.89 -20.63
N ASN A 169 7.90 9.53 -21.50
CA ASN A 169 6.47 9.69 -21.21
C ASN A 169 5.73 8.37 -21.17
N TYR A 170 6.06 7.44 -22.08
CA TYR A 170 5.42 6.13 -22.11
C TYR A 170 5.71 5.36 -20.81
N PHE A 171 6.98 5.20 -20.44
CA PHE A 171 7.37 4.41 -19.27
C PHE A 171 7.02 5.11 -17.94
N ASN A 172 7.09 6.44 -17.87
CA ASN A 172 6.62 7.18 -16.70
C ASN A 172 5.13 6.94 -16.42
N ASN A 173 4.30 6.90 -17.47
CA ASN A 173 2.88 6.60 -17.31
C ASN A 173 2.66 5.11 -16.97
N LEU A 174 3.38 4.21 -17.63
CA LEU A 174 3.28 2.77 -17.39
C LEU A 174 3.58 2.43 -15.92
N LEU A 175 4.79 2.77 -15.46
CA LEU A 175 5.22 2.48 -14.08
C LEU A 175 4.50 3.36 -13.06
N GLY A 176 4.27 4.63 -13.40
CA GLY A 176 3.67 5.60 -12.48
C GLY A 176 2.24 5.24 -12.10
N ASN A 177 1.44 4.79 -13.07
CA ASN A 177 0.04 4.41 -12.81
C ASN A 177 -0.04 3.24 -11.83
N ASP A 178 0.82 2.24 -12.00
CA ASP A 178 0.85 1.05 -11.16
C ASP A 178 1.29 1.35 -9.73
N VAL A 179 2.41 2.05 -9.56
CA VAL A 179 2.92 2.41 -8.22
C VAL A 179 1.93 3.30 -7.49
N VAL A 180 1.33 4.28 -8.17
CA VAL A 180 0.34 5.17 -7.55
C VAL A 180 -0.90 4.41 -7.12
N LYS A 181 -1.35 3.43 -7.91
CA LYS A 181 -2.48 2.57 -7.55
C LYS A 181 -2.17 1.75 -6.29
N ILE A 182 -1.05 1.02 -6.29
CA ILE A 182 -0.60 0.22 -5.14
C ILE A 182 -0.47 1.09 -3.88
N ALA A 183 0.15 2.28 -4.01
CA ALA A 183 0.34 3.18 -2.88
C ALA A 183 -0.98 3.72 -2.32
N LYS A 184 -1.96 4.03 -3.18
CA LYS A 184 -3.31 4.46 -2.75
C LYS A 184 -4.02 3.34 -2.01
N ASP A 185 -4.02 2.13 -2.54
CA ASP A 185 -4.71 0.99 -1.94
C ASP A 185 -4.09 0.63 -0.58
N ILE A 186 -2.76 0.67 -0.47
CA ILE A 186 -2.07 0.52 0.82
C ILE A 186 -2.50 1.64 1.77
N ARG A 187 -2.38 2.91 1.38
CA ARG A 187 -2.78 4.04 2.24
C ARG A 187 -4.23 3.92 2.72
N ASP A 188 -5.14 3.53 1.84
CA ASP A 188 -6.56 3.41 2.16
C ASP A 188 -6.81 2.23 3.13
N ALA A 189 -6.05 1.13 3.02
CA ALA A 189 -6.06 0.05 4.02
C ALA A 189 -5.54 0.52 5.39
N HIS A 190 -4.61 1.48 5.42
CA HIS A 190 -4.09 2.09 6.65
C HIS A 190 -4.95 3.24 7.19
N SER A 191 -5.90 3.79 6.44
CA SER A 191 -6.70 4.98 6.84
C SER A 191 -7.44 4.85 8.17
N LYS A 192 -7.66 3.61 8.67
CA LYS A 192 -8.31 3.33 9.96
C LYS A 192 -7.33 3.31 11.15
N ASN A 193 -6.04 3.54 10.92
CA ASN A 193 -5.01 3.46 11.94
C ASN A 193 -4.89 4.81 12.69
N PRO A 194 -4.78 4.84 14.04
CA PRO A 194 -4.78 6.08 14.82
C PRO A 194 -3.59 7.03 14.55
N GLU A 195 -2.56 6.57 13.85
CA GLU A 195 -1.35 7.34 13.50
C GLU A 195 -1.35 7.82 12.04
N THR A 196 -2.41 7.54 11.27
CA THR A 196 -2.59 8.07 9.92
C THR A 196 -3.25 9.43 10.04
N GLY A 197 -2.74 10.45 9.34
CA GLY A 197 -3.34 11.78 9.37
C GLY A 197 -4.82 11.70 8.99
N ASP A 198 -5.69 12.31 9.80
CA ASP A 198 -7.12 12.37 9.53
C ASP A 198 -7.38 13.05 8.18
N THR A 199 -8.43 12.59 7.49
CA THR A 199 -8.89 13.20 6.23
C THR A 199 -9.43 14.61 6.44
N THR A 200 -9.80 14.94 7.68
CA THR A 200 -10.20 16.27 8.13
C THR A 200 -9.02 16.90 8.86
N THR A 201 -8.56 18.04 8.36
CA THR A 201 -7.52 18.80 9.03
C THR A 201 -8.15 19.68 10.11
N PRO A 202 -7.39 20.07 11.16
CA PRO A 202 -7.83 21.11 12.09
C PRO A 202 -8.19 22.43 11.39
N VAL A 203 -7.71 22.64 10.16
CA VAL A 203 -8.05 23.81 9.33
C VAL A 203 -9.45 23.68 8.74
N ASP A 204 -9.88 22.47 8.39
CA ASP A 204 -11.25 22.22 7.89
C ASP A 204 -12.28 22.48 8.99
N ASP A 205 -11.99 22.07 10.23
CA ASP A 205 -12.82 22.38 11.40
C ASP A 205 -12.92 23.90 11.67
N ILE A 206 -11.81 24.61 11.48
CA ILE A 206 -11.76 26.07 11.60
C ILE A 206 -12.58 26.73 10.48
N LEU A 207 -12.48 26.26 9.24
CA LEU A 207 -13.22 26.80 8.10
C LEU A 207 -14.73 26.54 8.24
N ASP A 208 -15.14 25.35 8.68
CA ASP A 208 -16.55 25.04 8.96
C ASP A 208 -17.11 25.88 10.10
N SER A 209 -16.31 26.17 11.13
CA SER A 209 -16.68 27.10 12.20
C SER A 209 -16.79 28.56 11.74
N CYS A 210 -16.13 28.93 10.64
CA CYS A 210 -16.15 30.27 10.05
C CYS A 210 -17.27 30.49 9.02
N LEU A 211 -17.95 29.42 8.57
CA LEU A 211 -19.03 29.49 7.58
C LEU A 211 -20.40 30.03 8.05
N PRO A 212 -20.76 30.22 9.35
CA PRO A 212 -22.08 30.75 9.70
C PRO A 212 -22.16 32.29 9.70
N CYS A 213 -21.42 32.99 8.84
CA CYS A 213 -21.46 34.47 8.76
C CYS A 213 -21.86 35.03 7.37
N LYS A 214 -22.39 34.22 6.45
CA LYS A 214 -22.90 34.72 5.16
C LYS A 214 -24.25 34.11 4.78
N GLN A 215 -25.28 34.33 5.59
CA GLN A 215 -26.68 34.16 5.14
C GLN A 215 -27.70 34.84 6.08
N VAL A 216 -27.56 36.13 6.32
CA VAL A 216 -28.71 36.96 6.73
C VAL A 216 -28.56 38.31 6.06
N ASP A 217 -29.17 38.48 4.89
CA ASP A 217 -29.66 39.76 4.38
C ASP A 217 -30.43 39.49 3.08
N ASN A 218 -31.71 39.15 3.23
CA ASN A 218 -32.78 39.46 2.28
C ASN A 218 -34.12 38.98 2.86
N VAL A 219 -34.72 39.80 3.72
CA VAL A 219 -36.13 39.66 4.13
C VAL A 219 -36.97 40.51 3.15
N PRO A 220 -37.93 39.93 2.39
CA PRO A 220 -38.86 40.72 1.60
C PRO A 220 -39.95 41.32 2.50
N HIS A 221 -40.18 42.63 2.40
CA HIS A 221 -41.29 43.33 3.03
C HIS A 221 -42.66 42.77 2.59
N THR A 222 -43.30 41.98 3.44
CA THR A 222 -44.73 41.71 3.35
C THR A 222 -45.53 42.86 3.97
N LYS A 223 -46.22 43.61 3.11
CA LYS A 223 -47.28 44.56 3.48
C LYS A 223 -48.37 43.84 4.27
N CYS A 224 -48.68 44.32 5.48
CA CYS A 224 -49.86 43.92 6.22
C CYS A 224 -50.87 45.08 6.25
N LYS A 225 -52.11 44.76 5.87
CA LYS A 225 -53.28 45.65 5.85
C LYS A 225 -53.62 46.13 7.27
N ARG A 226 -53.92 47.42 7.41
CA ARG A 226 -55.12 47.96 8.06
C ARG A 226 -55.32 49.40 7.64
#